data_AF-A0AAN1WHE3-F1
#
_entry.id   AF-A0AAN1WHE3-F1
#
_cell.length_a   1.000
_cell.length_b   1.000
_cell.length_c   1.000
_cell.angle_alpha   90.00
_cell.angle_beta   90.00
_cell.angle_gamma   90.00
#
_symmetry.space_group_name_H-M   'P 1'
#
loop_
_entity.id
_entity.type
_entity.pdbx_description
1 polymer ?
#
loop_
_entity_poly.entity_id
_entity_poly.type
_entity_poly.pdbx_seq_one_letter_code
_entity_poly.pdbx_strand_id
1 'polypeptide(L)'
;MSDEDEDKCKCKAGLPAWMGTFADLMSLLMCFFVLLLSFSEMDAMKFKRLAGSMAQAFGVQNKVNVTDPPKGTSIIAQEFSPGRPEPTPINEIFQTTQDVTEMSLKVECSEDFDVEQGEEGYDAGVKARVKEVLEELEKQTEQIAYELADALSAQILAGQIEIETEGRKIIIRIREKGSFGSGSATLKPEYRDVLQEVQAVLALKPGHVKVEGHTDNIPINTARFRSNWELSSARAVSVAHELMRGNVINSRRFEVSGMADTKPLASNNSADDRAKNRRVEILILQSLDDDLSEDDKAVLQSPDGADILRDLKLEPDYLFELQPEEIF
;
A
#
# COMPACT_ATOMS: atom_id res chain seq x y z
N MET A 1 64.52 -51.86 -60.12
CA MET A 1 63.37 -52.79 -60.07
C MET A 1 63.43 -53.49 -58.72
N SER A 2 62.74 -52.89 -57.75
CA SER A 2 62.33 -53.48 -56.48
C SER A 2 61.37 -52.47 -55.87
N ASP A 3 60.17 -52.95 -55.60
CA ASP A 3 58.97 -52.20 -55.28
C ASP A 3 59.06 -51.52 -53.91
N GLU A 4 58.70 -50.24 -53.86
CA GLU A 4 58.34 -49.54 -52.62
C GLU A 4 56.89 -49.06 -52.80
N ASP A 5 55.96 -49.95 -52.43
CA ASP A 5 54.54 -49.65 -52.27
C ASP A 5 54.36 -48.65 -51.13
N GLU A 6 54.15 -47.37 -51.45
CA GLU A 6 53.62 -46.38 -50.51
C GLU A 6 52.16 -46.72 -50.18
N ASP A 7 51.96 -47.29 -48.99
CA ASP A 7 50.65 -47.50 -48.35
C ASP A 7 49.89 -46.15 -48.23
N LYS A 8 49.04 -45.86 -49.22
CA LYS A 8 48.06 -44.78 -49.14
C LYS A 8 47.09 -45.08 -47.99
N CYS A 9 47.24 -44.32 -46.91
CA CYS A 9 46.36 -44.31 -45.75
C CYS A 9 44.88 -44.29 -46.19
N LYS A 10 44.14 -45.37 -45.92
CA LYS A 10 42.69 -45.44 -46.18
C LYS A 10 41.99 -44.47 -45.24
N CYS A 11 41.67 -43.26 -45.72
CA CYS A 11 40.78 -42.34 -45.01
C CYS A 11 39.44 -43.05 -44.77
N LYS A 12 39.07 -43.23 -43.50
CA LYS A 12 37.72 -43.71 -43.15
C LYS A 12 36.71 -42.74 -43.75
N ALA A 13 35.67 -43.27 -44.42
CA ALA A 13 34.60 -42.46 -44.98
C ALA A 13 34.03 -41.54 -43.88
N GLY A 14 34.16 -40.23 -44.07
CA GLY A 14 33.62 -39.22 -43.16
C GLY A 14 32.09 -39.20 -43.20
N LEU A 15 31.49 -38.48 -42.25
CA LEU A 15 30.05 -38.31 -42.19
C LEU A 15 29.52 -37.64 -43.49
N PRO A 16 28.32 -38.01 -43.97
CA PRO A 16 27.76 -37.41 -45.17
C PRO A 16 27.59 -35.90 -45.03
N ALA A 17 27.89 -35.14 -46.09
CA ALA A 17 27.82 -33.67 -46.07
C ALA A 17 26.42 -33.12 -45.72
N TRP A 18 25.35 -33.85 -46.04
CA TRP A 18 23.97 -33.45 -45.71
C TRP A 18 23.67 -33.50 -44.20
N MET A 19 24.44 -34.27 -43.44
CA MET A 19 24.23 -34.38 -41.99
C MET A 19 24.63 -33.09 -41.28
N GLY A 20 25.62 -32.37 -41.81
CA GLY A 20 26.01 -31.06 -41.29
C GLY A 20 24.91 -30.01 -41.42
N THR A 21 24.27 -29.93 -42.61
CA THR A 21 23.18 -28.97 -42.84
C THR A 21 21.91 -29.34 -42.08
N PHE A 22 21.64 -30.63 -41.89
CA PHE A 22 20.54 -31.09 -41.04
C PHE A 22 20.75 -30.74 -39.57
N ALA A 23 21.96 -30.95 -39.05
CA ALA A 23 22.30 -30.59 -37.67
C ALA A 23 22.22 -29.07 -37.44
N ASP A 24 22.61 -28.26 -38.42
CA ASP A 24 22.51 -26.80 -38.36
C ASP A 24 21.03 -26.34 -38.30
N LEU A 25 20.17 -26.89 -39.15
CA LEU A 25 18.73 -26.58 -39.13
C LEU A 25 18.05 -26.98 -37.80
N MET A 26 18.38 -28.16 -37.27
CA MET A 26 17.86 -28.60 -35.96
C MET A 26 18.34 -27.73 -34.81
N SER A 27 19.59 -27.23 -34.87
CA SER A 27 20.15 -26.33 -33.87
C SER A 27 19.46 -24.96 -33.89
N LEU A 28 19.18 -24.42 -35.09
CA LEU A 28 18.41 -23.19 -35.25
C LEU A 28 16.96 -23.34 -34.74
N LEU A 29 16.31 -24.48 -35.01
CA LEU A 29 14.96 -24.75 -34.52
C LEU A 29 14.93 -24.86 -32.99
N MET A 30 15.92 -25.54 -32.39
CA MET A 30 16.06 -25.61 -30.94
C MET A 30 16.26 -24.22 -30.33
N CYS A 31 17.16 -23.41 -30.91
CA CYS A 31 17.42 -22.05 -30.45
C CYS A 31 16.15 -21.17 -30.55
N PHE A 32 15.37 -21.32 -31.62
CA PHE A 32 14.08 -20.64 -31.78
C PHE A 32 13.08 -20.99 -30.68
N PHE A 33 12.92 -22.27 -30.33
CA PHE A 33 12.00 -22.68 -29.26
C PHE A 33 12.49 -22.26 -27.86
N VAL A 34 13.80 -22.23 -27.62
CA VAL A 34 14.37 -21.70 -26.37
C VAL A 34 14.11 -20.20 -26.24
N LEU A 35 14.23 -19.43 -27.33
CA LEU A 35 13.88 -18.00 -27.34
C LEU A 35 12.39 -17.76 -27.10
N LEU A 36 11.51 -18.53 -27.75
CA LEU A 36 10.07 -18.47 -27.47
C LEU A 36 9.74 -18.78 -26.01
N LEU A 37 10.42 -19.77 -25.42
CA LEU A 37 10.22 -20.12 -24.02
C LEU A 37 10.75 -19.03 -23.08
N SER A 38 11.84 -18.34 -23.43
CA SER A 38 12.37 -17.22 -22.64
C SER A 38 11.48 -15.96 -22.66
N PHE A 39 10.70 -15.75 -23.73
CA PHE A 39 9.70 -14.67 -23.77
C PHE A 39 8.34 -15.09 -23.17
N SER A 40 8.18 -16.37 -22.85
CA SER A 40 6.96 -16.94 -22.28
C SER A 40 7.02 -17.05 -20.75
N GLU A 41 7.75 -16.17 -20.06
CA GLU A 41 7.43 -15.93 -18.66
C GLU A 41 5.99 -15.39 -18.60
N MET A 42 5.05 -16.30 -18.35
CA MET A 42 3.70 -15.96 -17.98
C MET A 42 3.77 -15.33 -16.59
N ASP A 43 3.96 -14.01 -16.59
CA ASP A 43 3.72 -13.19 -15.41
C ASP A 43 2.22 -13.29 -15.08
N ALA A 44 1.91 -13.89 -13.93
CA ALA A 44 0.55 -14.06 -13.44
C ALA A 44 -0.20 -12.72 -13.40
N MET A 45 0.51 -11.61 -13.17
CA MET A 45 -0.06 -10.26 -13.20
C MET A 45 -0.46 -9.83 -14.62
N LYS A 46 0.37 -10.07 -15.64
CA LYS A 46 0.04 -9.75 -17.04
C LYS A 46 -1.12 -10.59 -17.56
N PHE A 47 -1.17 -11.88 -17.22
CA PHE A 47 -2.31 -12.73 -17.58
C PHE A 47 -3.60 -12.29 -16.89
N LYS A 48 -3.54 -11.91 -15.60
CA LYS A 48 -4.70 -11.39 -14.85
C LYS A 48 -5.18 -10.04 -15.40
N ARG A 49 -4.27 -9.18 -15.86
CA ARG A 49 -4.57 -7.91 -16.56
C ARG A 49 -5.24 -8.14 -17.92
N LEU A 50 -4.73 -9.08 -18.71
CA LEU A 50 -5.34 -9.47 -20.00
C LEU A 50 -6.69 -10.18 -19.83
N ALA A 51 -6.82 -11.03 -18.81
CA ALA A 51 -8.09 -11.67 -18.47
C ALA A 51 -9.12 -10.65 -17.96
N GLY A 52 -8.68 -9.66 -17.19
CA GLY A 52 -9.50 -8.53 -16.75
C GLY A 52 -10.00 -7.68 -17.91
N SER A 53 -9.12 -7.32 -18.86
CA SER A 53 -9.51 -6.54 -20.04
C SER A 53 -10.41 -7.32 -21.02
N MET A 54 -10.20 -8.63 -21.20
CA MET A 54 -11.14 -9.47 -21.94
C MET A 54 -12.49 -9.58 -21.22
N ALA A 55 -12.52 -9.81 -19.91
CA ALA A 55 -13.78 -9.89 -19.16
C ALA A 55 -14.58 -8.56 -19.21
N GLN A 56 -13.87 -7.42 -19.19
CA GLN A 56 -14.44 -6.08 -19.38
C GLN A 56 -15.02 -5.90 -20.79
N ALA A 57 -14.28 -6.32 -21.84
CA ALA A 57 -14.71 -6.22 -23.24
C ALA A 57 -15.88 -7.17 -23.58
N PHE A 58 -15.95 -8.33 -22.92
CA PHE A 58 -17.08 -9.28 -23.04
C PHE A 58 -18.25 -8.96 -22.09
N GLY A 59 -18.19 -7.85 -21.34
CA GLY A 59 -19.32 -7.34 -20.56
C GLY A 59 -19.75 -8.23 -19.39
N VAL A 60 -18.86 -9.09 -18.87
CA VAL A 60 -19.16 -9.94 -17.71
C VAL A 60 -19.03 -9.11 -16.43
N GLN A 61 -19.97 -8.19 -16.22
CA GLN A 61 -20.10 -7.46 -14.95
C GLN A 61 -20.85 -8.33 -13.94
N ASN A 62 -20.13 -9.12 -13.14
CA ASN A 62 -20.76 -9.95 -12.10
C ASN A 62 -21.13 -9.18 -10.81
N LYS A 63 -20.84 -7.88 -10.71
CA LYS A 63 -21.29 -7.04 -9.60
C LYS A 63 -21.58 -5.62 -10.08
N VAL A 64 -22.85 -5.22 -10.00
CA VAL A 64 -23.31 -3.85 -10.20
C VAL A 64 -23.00 -3.06 -8.93
N ASN A 65 -22.12 -2.06 -9.02
CA ASN A 65 -21.92 -1.10 -7.93
C ASN A 65 -23.10 -0.13 -7.90
N VAL A 66 -23.75 -0.01 -6.74
CA VAL A 66 -25.03 0.70 -6.55
C VAL A 66 -24.91 2.23 -6.71
N THR A 67 -23.69 2.76 -6.77
CA THR A 67 -23.39 4.20 -6.78
C THR A 67 -23.22 4.81 -8.18
N ASP A 68 -23.22 4.01 -9.25
CA ASP A 68 -23.17 4.56 -10.61
C ASP A 68 -24.56 4.99 -11.07
N PRO A 69 -24.74 6.20 -11.64
CA PRO A 69 -26.00 6.58 -12.27
C PRO A 69 -26.33 5.57 -13.37
N PRO A 70 -27.56 5.03 -13.45
CA PRO A 70 -27.90 4.04 -14.46
C PRO A 70 -27.72 4.65 -15.84
N LYS A 71 -26.72 4.19 -16.58
CA LYS A 71 -26.54 4.53 -17.99
C LYS A 71 -27.73 3.91 -18.73
N GLY A 72 -28.61 4.76 -19.26
CA GLY A 72 -29.82 4.33 -19.96
C GLY A 72 -29.48 3.40 -21.11
N THR A 73 -29.72 2.11 -20.95
CA THR A 73 -29.63 1.15 -22.06
C THR A 73 -30.84 1.39 -22.96
N SER A 74 -30.63 2.05 -24.10
CA SER A 74 -31.64 2.12 -25.15
C SER A 74 -31.87 0.72 -25.70
N ILE A 75 -33.03 0.14 -25.39
CA ILE A 75 -33.51 -1.09 -26.00
C ILE A 75 -34.01 -0.71 -27.39
N ILE A 76 -33.14 -0.76 -28.40
CA ILE A 76 -33.57 -0.78 -29.79
C ILE A 76 -34.24 -2.14 -30.01
N ALA A 77 -35.57 -2.15 -30.09
CA ALA A 77 -36.35 -3.34 -30.41
C ALA A 77 -35.88 -3.94 -31.73
N GLN A 78 -35.32 -5.16 -31.68
CA GLN A 78 -34.86 -5.89 -32.87
C GLN A 78 -35.96 -6.75 -33.52
N GLU A 79 -37.24 -6.53 -33.22
CA GLU A 79 -38.34 -7.30 -33.81
C GLU A 79 -39.22 -6.43 -34.71
N PHE A 80 -38.93 -6.48 -36.01
CA PHE A 80 -39.87 -6.07 -37.04
C PHE A 80 -40.63 -7.31 -37.53
N SER A 81 -41.94 -7.36 -37.28
CA SER A 81 -42.82 -8.25 -38.05
C SER A 81 -43.03 -7.63 -39.44
N PRO A 82 -42.72 -8.34 -40.54
CA PRO A 82 -42.90 -7.80 -41.88
C PRO A 82 -44.40 -7.72 -42.20
N GLY A 83 -44.98 -6.53 -42.06
CA GLY A 83 -46.27 -6.23 -42.67
C GLY A 83 -46.14 -6.32 -44.19
N ARG A 84 -47.09 -6.99 -44.85
CA ARG A 84 -47.11 -7.11 -46.32
C ARG A 84 -47.22 -5.70 -46.93
N PRO A 85 -46.34 -5.30 -47.87
CA PRO A 85 -46.39 -3.98 -48.47
C PRO A 85 -47.50 -3.91 -49.52
N GLU A 86 -48.32 -2.86 -49.49
CA GLU A 86 -49.12 -2.47 -50.64
C GLU A 86 -48.27 -1.61 -51.58
N PRO A 87 -48.19 -1.93 -52.89
CA PRO A 87 -47.44 -1.12 -53.83
C PRO A 87 -48.22 0.15 -54.19
N THR A 88 -47.60 1.31 -53.99
CA THR A 88 -48.11 2.58 -54.52
C THR A 88 -47.73 2.75 -55.99
N PRO A 89 -48.65 3.19 -56.87
CA PRO A 89 -48.35 3.37 -58.29
C PRO A 89 -47.81 4.79 -58.59
N ILE A 90 -46.47 4.91 -58.69
CA ILE A 90 -45.69 5.86 -59.53
C ILE A 90 -45.81 7.37 -59.13
N ASN A 91 -44.85 8.31 -59.21
CA ASN A 91 -43.57 8.50 -59.92
C ASN A 91 -42.65 9.46 -59.11
N GLU A 92 -41.34 9.25 -59.24
CA GLU A 92 -40.18 10.10 -58.91
C GLU A 92 -40.34 11.36 -58.03
N ILE A 93 -39.57 11.39 -56.93
CA ILE A 93 -39.19 12.60 -56.21
C ILE A 93 -37.68 12.75 -56.38
N PHE A 94 -37.24 13.83 -57.04
CA PHE A 94 -35.83 14.20 -57.12
C PHE A 94 -35.31 14.52 -55.71
N GLN A 95 -34.38 13.72 -55.21
CA GLN A 95 -33.64 14.05 -54.00
C GLN A 95 -32.50 15.00 -54.38
N THR A 96 -32.75 16.30 -54.23
CA THR A 96 -31.65 17.26 -54.11
C THR A 96 -30.93 16.97 -52.81
N THR A 97 -29.67 16.56 -52.89
CA THR A 97 -28.77 16.49 -51.73
C THR A 97 -28.60 17.91 -51.19
N GLN A 98 -29.33 18.26 -50.13
CA GLN A 98 -28.87 19.32 -49.26
C GLN A 98 -27.78 18.73 -48.36
N ASP A 99 -26.65 19.40 -48.43
CA ASP A 99 -25.43 19.27 -47.64
C ASP A 99 -25.59 18.49 -46.33
N VAL A 100 -24.85 17.38 -46.21
CA VAL A 100 -24.79 16.52 -45.00
C VAL A 100 -23.78 17.08 -43.99
N THR A 101 -23.45 18.36 -44.07
CA THR A 101 -22.58 19.03 -43.10
C THR A 101 -23.46 19.61 -41.99
N GLU A 102 -23.75 18.75 -41.01
CA GLU A 102 -23.91 19.05 -39.57
C GLU A 102 -24.82 18.01 -38.91
N MET A 103 -24.34 16.77 -38.86
CA MET A 103 -24.61 15.88 -37.72
C MET A 103 -23.31 15.68 -36.94
N SER A 104 -22.70 16.76 -36.49
CA SER A 104 -21.77 16.67 -35.36
C SER A 104 -22.63 16.74 -34.10
N LEU A 105 -22.96 15.55 -33.58
CA LEU A 105 -23.26 15.41 -32.17
C LEU A 105 -22.09 16.09 -31.43
N LYS A 106 -22.34 17.19 -30.71
CA LYS A 106 -21.36 17.68 -29.73
C LYS A 106 -21.27 16.62 -28.66
N VAL A 107 -20.41 15.64 -28.91
CA VAL A 107 -19.76 14.88 -27.87
C VAL A 107 -18.96 15.93 -27.11
N GLU A 108 -19.48 16.39 -25.98
CA GLU A 108 -18.57 16.87 -24.94
C GLU A 108 -17.64 15.70 -24.68
N CYS A 109 -16.38 15.87 -25.05
CA CYS A 109 -15.34 14.89 -24.80
C CYS A 109 -15.31 14.64 -23.29
N SER A 110 -16.03 13.62 -22.82
CA SER A 110 -15.51 12.79 -21.76
C SER A 110 -14.21 12.24 -22.35
N GLU A 111 -13.09 12.63 -21.76
CA GLU A 111 -11.75 12.26 -22.20
C GLU A 111 -11.71 10.79 -22.61
N ASP A 112 -11.78 10.55 -23.93
CA ASP A 112 -11.50 9.26 -24.49
C ASP A 112 -10.03 9.02 -24.18
N PHE A 113 -9.78 8.11 -23.24
CA PHE A 113 -8.45 7.66 -22.90
C PHE A 113 -7.85 7.02 -24.15
N ASP A 114 -7.00 7.78 -24.84
CA ASP A 114 -6.16 7.30 -25.93
C ASP A 114 -5.28 6.14 -25.43
N VAL A 115 -5.56 4.93 -25.92
CA VAL A 115 -4.81 3.69 -25.60
C VAL A 115 -3.49 3.59 -26.40
N GLU A 116 -3.08 4.65 -27.12
CA GLU A 116 -1.90 4.64 -27.98
C GLU A 116 -0.74 5.57 -27.53
N GLN A 117 -0.77 6.09 -26.30
CA GLN A 117 0.42 6.61 -25.64
C GLN A 117 0.77 5.70 -24.46
N GLY A 118 1.96 5.09 -24.52
CA GLY A 118 2.44 4.18 -23.49
C GLY A 118 2.39 4.80 -22.09
N GLU A 119 1.81 4.03 -21.17
CA GLU A 119 2.02 3.90 -19.70
C GLU A 119 2.28 5.12 -18.80
N GLU A 120 2.75 6.27 -19.26
CA GLU A 120 3.12 7.42 -18.41
C GLU A 120 1.93 8.32 -18.01
N GLY A 121 0.89 8.42 -18.85
CA GLY A 121 -0.25 9.31 -18.60
C GLY A 121 -1.27 8.76 -17.58
N TYR A 122 -1.52 7.45 -17.61
CA TYR A 122 -2.43 6.79 -16.67
C TYR A 122 -1.88 6.79 -15.25
N ASP A 123 -0.57 6.61 -15.14
CA ASP A 123 0.15 6.55 -13.88
C ASP A 123 0.22 7.93 -13.19
N ALA A 124 0.45 9.02 -13.94
CA ALA A 124 0.46 10.37 -13.39
C ALA A 124 -0.90 10.79 -12.77
N GLY A 125 -2.01 10.44 -13.42
CA GLY A 125 -3.36 10.76 -12.92
C GLY A 125 -3.73 9.96 -11.67
N VAL A 126 -3.37 8.68 -11.63
CA VAL A 126 -3.60 7.81 -10.47
C VAL A 126 -2.73 8.24 -9.28
N LYS A 127 -1.46 8.58 -9.51
CA LYS A 127 -0.56 9.13 -8.49
C LYS A 127 -1.09 10.43 -7.87
N ALA A 128 -1.61 11.35 -8.70
CA ALA A 128 -2.18 12.60 -8.22
C ALA A 128 -3.41 12.35 -7.32
N ARG A 129 -4.29 11.43 -7.72
CA ARG A 129 -5.46 11.03 -6.91
C ARG A 129 -5.05 10.40 -5.58
N VAL A 130 -4.13 9.44 -5.60
CA VAL A 130 -3.65 8.76 -4.38
C VAL A 130 -3.02 9.77 -3.42
N LYS A 131 -2.23 10.71 -3.95
CA LYS A 131 -1.64 11.78 -3.15
C LYS A 131 -2.71 12.66 -2.49
N GLU A 132 -3.74 13.08 -3.23
CA GLU A 132 -4.84 13.89 -2.67
C GLU A 132 -5.60 13.15 -1.56
N VAL A 133 -5.86 11.86 -1.76
CA VAL A 133 -6.48 11.01 -0.72
C VAL A 133 -5.59 10.94 0.52
N LEU A 134 -4.29 10.72 0.36
CA LEU A 134 -3.36 10.66 1.49
C LEU A 134 -3.27 12.00 2.25
N GLU A 135 -3.21 13.13 1.54
CA GLU A 135 -3.19 14.46 2.16
C GLU A 135 -4.48 14.73 2.96
N GLU A 136 -5.64 14.27 2.49
CA GLU A 136 -6.89 14.40 3.23
C GLU A 136 -6.90 13.53 4.49
N LEU A 137 -6.37 12.31 4.39
CA LEU A 137 -6.24 11.40 5.53
C LEU A 137 -5.25 11.90 6.59
N GLU A 138 -4.19 12.59 6.18
CA GLU A 138 -3.29 13.30 7.09
C GLU A 138 -4.00 14.43 7.83
N LYS A 139 -4.79 15.26 7.13
CA LYS A 139 -5.58 16.32 7.76
C LYS A 139 -6.58 15.76 8.78
N GLN A 140 -7.21 14.63 8.48
CA GLN A 140 -8.10 13.95 9.44
C GLN A 140 -7.32 13.50 10.68
N THR A 141 -6.10 12.97 10.49
CA THR A 141 -5.23 12.56 11.59
C THR A 141 -4.81 13.77 12.45
N GLU A 142 -4.47 14.89 11.82
CA GLU A 142 -4.17 16.15 12.52
C GLU A 142 -5.37 16.65 13.34
N GLN A 143 -6.59 16.61 12.78
CA GLN A 143 -7.79 16.98 13.52
C GLN A 143 -8.00 16.12 14.77
N ILE A 144 -7.79 14.81 14.66
CA ILE A 144 -7.86 13.90 15.82
C ILE A 144 -6.80 14.28 16.87
N ALA A 145 -5.58 14.63 16.43
CA ALA A 145 -4.54 15.06 17.36
C ALA A 145 -4.88 16.39 18.04
N TYR A 146 -5.54 17.33 17.36
CA TYR A 146 -6.05 18.56 17.98
C TYR A 146 -7.15 18.27 19.00
N GLU A 147 -8.10 17.39 18.69
CA GLU A 147 -9.14 16.95 19.66
C GLU A 147 -8.50 16.33 20.91
N LEU A 148 -7.48 15.50 20.72
CA LEU A 148 -6.73 14.89 21.82
C LEU A 148 -5.95 15.93 22.63
N ALA A 149 -5.33 16.91 21.98
CA ALA A 149 -4.60 17.99 22.62
C ALA A 149 -5.51 18.91 23.43
N ASP A 150 -6.74 19.17 22.95
CA ASP A 150 -7.74 19.94 23.69
C ASP A 150 -8.19 19.20 24.96
N ALA A 151 -8.50 17.90 24.82
CA ALA A 151 -8.88 17.05 25.94
C ALA A 151 -7.79 16.96 27.03
N LEU A 152 -6.51 16.94 26.62
CA LEU A 152 -5.35 16.81 27.51
C LEU A 152 -4.65 18.14 27.81
N SER A 153 -5.31 19.27 27.51
CA SER A 153 -4.72 20.61 27.60
C SER A 153 -4.16 20.94 28.99
N ALA A 154 -4.84 20.50 30.06
CA ALA A 154 -4.40 20.72 31.43
C ALA A 154 -3.06 20.01 31.73
N GLN A 155 -2.89 18.79 31.23
CA GLN A 155 -1.70 17.96 31.43
C GLN A 155 -0.52 18.44 30.56
N ILE A 156 -0.82 18.95 29.36
CA ILE A 156 0.17 19.60 28.48
C ILE A 156 0.71 20.87 29.15
N LEU A 157 -0.15 21.71 29.72
CA LEU A 157 0.26 22.92 30.46
C LEU A 157 1.10 22.59 31.71
N ALA A 158 0.82 21.47 32.37
CA ALA A 158 1.63 20.96 33.47
C ALA A 158 2.99 20.38 33.00
N GLY A 159 3.24 20.29 31.69
CA GLY A 159 4.46 19.76 31.09
C GLY A 159 4.65 18.27 31.30
N GLN A 160 3.56 17.53 31.53
CA GLN A 160 3.57 16.08 31.77
C GLN A 160 3.47 15.28 30.47
N ILE A 161 2.71 15.81 29.51
CA ILE A 161 2.43 15.22 28.20
C ILE A 161 2.86 16.19 27.10
N GLU A 162 3.32 15.64 26.00
CA GLU A 162 3.61 16.35 24.75
C GLU A 162 3.02 15.53 23.62
N ILE A 163 2.35 16.18 22.67
CA ILE A 163 1.70 15.53 21.53
C ILE A 163 2.34 16.07 20.26
N GLU A 164 2.77 15.17 19.39
CA GLU A 164 3.30 15.49 18.07
C GLU A 164 2.60 14.61 17.02
N THR A 165 2.47 15.14 15.81
CA THR A 165 1.91 14.45 14.66
C THR A 165 2.98 14.34 13.57
N GLU A 166 3.19 13.12 13.08
CA GLU A 166 4.10 12.83 11.97
C GLU A 166 3.33 12.03 10.92
N GLY A 167 2.82 12.69 9.87
CA GLY A 167 1.96 12.05 8.86
C GLY A 167 0.72 11.42 9.49
N ARG A 168 0.52 10.12 9.27
CA ARG A 168 -0.59 9.33 9.87
C ARG A 168 -0.30 8.72 11.24
N LYS A 169 0.74 9.20 11.92
CA LYS A 169 1.16 8.75 13.25
C LYS A 169 1.01 9.88 14.27
N ILE A 170 0.27 9.61 15.34
CA ILE A 170 0.16 10.53 16.49
C ILE A 170 1.07 10.00 17.59
N ILE A 171 2.02 10.81 18.04
CA ILE A 171 2.98 10.47 19.10
C ILE A 171 2.60 11.23 20.36
N ILE A 172 2.21 10.49 21.40
CA ILE A 172 1.98 11.04 22.74
C ILE A 172 3.21 10.70 23.59
N ARG A 173 4.00 11.70 23.93
CA ARG A 173 5.18 11.54 24.79
C ARG A 173 4.85 11.81 26.24
N ILE A 174 5.18 10.85 27.08
CA ILE A 174 4.90 10.85 28.51
C ILE A 174 6.20 10.90 29.29
N ARG A 175 6.43 11.98 30.03
CA ARG A 175 7.66 12.15 30.80
C ARG A 175 7.67 11.27 32.06
N GLU A 176 8.82 10.70 32.42
CA GLU A 176 8.96 9.83 33.59
C GLU A 176 8.65 10.54 34.92
N LYS A 177 9.11 11.81 35.10
CA LYS A 177 9.08 12.53 36.39
C LYS A 177 7.67 12.62 37.01
N GLY A 178 6.63 12.65 36.18
CA GLY A 178 5.22 12.65 36.59
C GLY A 178 4.58 11.26 36.68
N SER A 179 5.08 10.28 35.95
CA SER A 179 4.35 9.03 35.66
C SER A 179 4.86 7.83 36.46
N PHE A 180 6.16 7.78 36.74
CA PHE A 180 6.82 6.66 37.41
C PHE A 180 7.70 7.10 38.58
N GLY A 181 7.96 6.18 39.50
CA GLY A 181 9.07 6.33 40.46
C GLY A 181 10.43 6.11 39.78
N SER A 182 11.49 6.69 40.34
CA SER A 182 12.86 6.46 39.86
C SER A 182 13.20 4.96 39.90
N GLY A 183 13.67 4.41 38.77
CA GLY A 183 14.01 2.99 38.65
C GLY A 183 12.84 2.01 38.83
N SER A 184 11.59 2.50 38.79
CA SER A 184 10.38 1.68 38.93
C SER A 184 9.56 1.69 37.63
N ALA A 185 8.82 0.59 37.42
CA ALA A 185 7.80 0.48 36.39
C ALA A 185 6.37 0.67 36.95
N THR A 186 6.22 0.88 38.25
CA THR A 186 4.91 1.12 38.86
C THR A 186 4.43 2.54 38.55
N LEU A 187 3.26 2.64 37.93
CA LEU A 187 2.56 3.89 37.64
C LEU A 187 2.08 4.56 38.93
N LYS A 188 2.26 5.88 38.98
CA LYS A 188 1.70 6.69 40.07
C LYS A 188 0.17 6.82 39.90
N PRO A 189 -0.60 6.91 41.01
CA PRO A 189 -2.06 7.04 40.94
C PRO A 189 -2.52 8.25 40.14
N GLU A 190 -1.85 9.41 40.28
CA GLU A 190 -2.23 10.65 39.61
C GLU A 190 -2.17 10.54 38.08
N TYR A 191 -1.35 9.61 37.58
CA TYR A 191 -1.19 9.38 36.16
C TYR A 191 -2.22 8.40 35.58
N ARG A 192 -2.91 7.63 36.43
CA ARG A 192 -3.97 6.74 35.96
C ARG A 192 -5.16 7.51 35.40
N ASP A 193 -5.51 8.62 36.03
CA ASP A 193 -6.62 9.47 35.59
C ASP A 193 -6.34 10.06 34.19
N VAL A 194 -5.09 10.45 33.96
CA VAL A 194 -4.61 10.92 32.64
C VAL A 194 -4.70 9.82 31.58
N LEU A 195 -4.27 8.59 31.89
CA LEU A 195 -4.38 7.47 30.96
C LEU A 195 -5.84 7.10 30.68
N GLN A 196 -6.75 7.33 31.62
CA GLN A 196 -8.18 7.11 31.42
C GLN A 196 -8.79 8.10 30.42
N GLU A 197 -8.36 9.37 30.43
CA GLU A 197 -8.76 10.35 29.42
C GLU A 197 -8.23 9.96 28.03
N VAL A 198 -6.94 9.58 27.95
CA VAL A 198 -6.34 9.06 26.70
C VAL A 198 -7.13 7.84 26.20
N GLN A 199 -7.48 6.91 27.10
CA GLN A 199 -8.27 5.73 26.76
C GLN A 199 -9.64 6.10 26.17
N ALA A 200 -10.33 7.10 26.72
CA ALA A 200 -11.64 7.52 26.23
C ALA A 200 -11.58 8.04 24.78
N VAL A 201 -10.52 8.78 24.43
CA VAL A 201 -10.31 9.27 23.07
C VAL A 201 -9.94 8.12 22.12
N LEU A 202 -9.03 7.23 22.54
CA LEU A 202 -8.61 6.05 21.76
C LEU A 202 -9.73 5.03 21.51
N ALA A 203 -10.74 4.99 22.39
CA ALA A 203 -11.90 4.14 22.22
C ALA A 203 -12.79 4.56 21.03
N LEU A 204 -12.84 5.86 20.74
CA LEU A 204 -13.69 6.43 19.69
C LEU A 204 -13.05 6.38 18.31
N LYS A 205 -11.71 6.33 18.24
CA LYS A 205 -10.96 6.39 16.98
C LYS A 205 -10.29 5.04 16.67
N PRO A 206 -10.36 4.55 15.42
CA PRO A 206 -9.63 3.35 14.99
C PRO A 206 -8.10 3.58 15.00
N GLY A 207 -7.32 2.53 14.71
CA GLY A 207 -5.85 2.60 14.63
C GLY A 207 -5.10 1.69 15.60
N HIS A 208 -3.90 1.26 15.23
CA HIS A 208 -3.03 0.45 16.09
C HIS A 208 -2.34 1.32 17.14
N VAL A 209 -2.26 0.83 18.37
CA VAL A 209 -1.67 1.54 19.51
C VAL A 209 -0.37 0.85 19.89
N LYS A 210 0.75 1.47 19.56
CA LYS A 210 2.07 0.99 19.95
C LYS A 210 2.55 1.75 21.17
N VAL A 211 3.02 1.05 22.19
CA VAL A 211 3.56 1.65 23.41
C VAL A 211 5.05 1.36 23.49
N GLU A 212 5.87 2.39 23.36
CA GLU A 212 7.33 2.30 23.40
C GLU A 212 7.90 2.87 24.70
N GLY A 213 8.65 2.07 25.44
CA GLY A 213 9.35 2.52 26.64
C GLY A 213 10.79 2.93 26.34
N HIS A 214 11.25 4.04 26.91
CA HIS A 214 12.63 4.51 26.74
C HIS A 214 13.31 4.81 28.09
N THR A 215 14.64 4.66 28.10
CA THR A 215 15.52 5.00 29.22
C THR A 215 16.60 5.98 28.78
N ASP A 216 17.39 6.46 29.74
CA ASP A 216 18.67 7.06 29.45
C ASP A 216 19.74 5.98 29.27
N ASN A 217 20.96 6.41 28.95
CA ASN A 217 22.11 5.53 28.76
C ASN A 217 22.78 5.08 30.06
N ILE A 218 22.24 5.44 31.24
CA ILE A 218 22.82 5.01 32.51
C ILE A 218 22.38 3.57 32.74
N PRO A 219 23.31 2.60 32.85
CA PRO A 219 22.91 1.21 33.04
C PRO A 219 22.24 1.02 34.40
N ILE A 220 21.04 0.45 34.40
CA ILE A 220 20.39 -0.02 35.63
C ILE A 220 20.70 -1.49 35.89
N ASN A 221 20.94 -1.83 37.16
CA ASN A 221 20.97 -3.20 37.63
C ASN A 221 20.35 -3.25 39.05
N THR A 222 19.11 -3.70 39.14
CA THR A 222 18.35 -3.80 40.39
C THR A 222 17.88 -5.24 40.57
N ALA A 223 17.42 -5.58 41.79
CA ALA A 223 16.82 -6.88 42.04
C ALA A 223 15.60 -7.19 41.14
N ARG A 224 14.92 -6.15 40.64
CA ARG A 224 13.74 -6.29 39.77
C ARG A 224 14.06 -6.23 38.27
N PHE A 225 15.02 -5.40 37.88
CA PHE A 225 15.37 -5.15 36.48
C PHE A 225 16.86 -5.38 36.25
N ARG A 226 17.18 -6.33 35.36
CA ARG A 226 18.54 -6.71 34.99
C ARG A 226 19.23 -5.69 34.08
N SER A 227 18.44 -4.97 33.29
CA SER A 227 18.93 -3.97 32.33
C SER A 227 17.86 -2.95 31.98
N ASN A 228 18.27 -1.90 31.25
CA ASN A 228 17.39 -0.87 30.73
C ASN A 228 16.33 -1.42 29.77
N TRP A 229 16.63 -2.52 29.06
CA TRP A 229 15.65 -3.24 28.24
C TRP A 229 14.47 -3.76 29.06
N GLU A 230 14.75 -4.32 30.24
CA GLU A 230 13.70 -4.86 31.10
C GLU A 230 12.88 -3.73 31.76
N LEU A 231 13.54 -2.65 32.17
CA LEU A 231 12.86 -1.48 32.74
C LEU A 231 11.96 -0.78 31.72
N SER A 232 12.46 -0.51 30.52
CA SER A 232 11.69 0.13 29.44
C SER A 232 10.48 -0.71 29.04
N SER A 233 10.69 -2.00 28.77
CA SER A 233 9.60 -2.93 28.45
C SER A 233 8.57 -3.00 29.58
N ALA A 234 8.99 -3.10 30.84
CA ALA A 234 8.06 -3.15 31.96
C ALA A 234 7.23 -1.87 32.14
N ARG A 235 7.82 -0.70 31.87
CA ARG A 235 7.10 0.59 31.87
C ARG A 235 6.05 0.64 30.77
N ALA A 236 6.44 0.25 29.55
CA ALA A 236 5.54 0.20 28.42
C ALA A 236 4.36 -0.75 28.67
N VAL A 237 4.64 -1.95 29.22
CA VAL A 237 3.60 -2.91 29.63
C VAL A 237 2.66 -2.32 30.68
N SER A 238 3.19 -1.57 31.65
CA SER A 238 2.38 -0.98 32.71
C SER A 238 1.40 0.06 32.15
N VAL A 239 1.83 0.87 31.19
CA VAL A 239 0.97 1.85 30.50
C VAL A 239 -0.07 1.13 29.65
N ALA A 240 0.34 0.17 28.83
CA ALA A 240 -0.57 -0.62 28.00
C ALA A 240 -1.63 -1.34 28.84
N HIS A 241 -1.25 -1.90 29.98
CA HIS A 241 -2.18 -2.58 30.88
C HIS A 241 -3.22 -1.63 31.48
N GLU A 242 -2.84 -0.39 31.85
CA GLU A 242 -3.82 0.60 32.30
C GLU A 242 -4.72 1.07 31.15
N LEU A 243 -4.21 1.22 29.91
CA LEU A 243 -5.03 1.55 28.73
C LEU A 243 -6.00 0.43 28.31
N MET A 244 -5.67 -0.83 28.59
CA MET A 244 -6.56 -1.98 28.35
C MET A 244 -7.59 -2.17 29.46
N ARG A 245 -7.44 -1.48 30.58
CA ARG A 245 -8.28 -1.68 31.76
C ARG A 245 -9.75 -1.37 31.46
N GLY A 246 -10.65 -2.25 31.89
CA GLY A 246 -12.08 -2.07 31.62
C GLY A 246 -12.53 -2.54 30.23
N ASN A 247 -11.63 -3.10 29.41
CA ASN A 247 -11.95 -3.71 28.11
C ASN A 247 -12.67 -2.76 27.14
N VAL A 248 -12.36 -1.46 27.22
CA VAL A 248 -12.91 -0.42 26.35
C VAL A 248 -12.29 -0.49 24.95
N ILE A 249 -11.00 -0.81 24.88
CA ILE A 249 -10.23 -0.93 23.64
C ILE A 249 -9.86 -2.40 23.45
N ASN A 250 -10.03 -2.92 22.22
CA ASN A 250 -9.67 -4.29 21.89
C ASN A 250 -8.16 -4.51 22.10
N SER A 251 -7.78 -5.50 22.91
CA SER A 251 -6.39 -5.82 23.21
C SER A 251 -5.55 -6.17 21.98
N ARG A 252 -6.17 -6.60 20.87
CA ARG A 252 -5.49 -6.89 19.60
C ARG A 252 -4.92 -5.66 18.91
N ARG A 253 -5.39 -4.46 19.27
CA ARG A 253 -4.87 -3.18 18.73
C ARG A 253 -3.53 -2.79 19.33
N PHE A 254 -3.07 -3.47 20.38
CA PHE A 254 -1.91 -3.03 21.13
C PHE A 254 -0.65 -3.81 20.79
N GLU A 255 0.42 -3.05 20.59
CA GLU A 255 1.79 -3.56 20.54
C GLU A 255 2.61 -2.88 21.64
N VAL A 256 3.52 -3.60 22.27
CA VAL A 256 4.36 -3.08 23.34
C VAL A 256 5.82 -3.39 23.05
N SER A 257 6.67 -2.37 23.08
CA SER A 257 8.11 -2.50 22.83
C SER A 257 8.92 -1.73 23.87
N GLY A 258 10.04 -2.32 24.33
CA GLY A 258 11.03 -1.59 25.12
C GLY A 258 12.22 -1.25 24.25
N MET A 259 12.61 0.02 24.21
CA MET A 259 13.66 0.56 23.34
C MET A 259 14.96 0.88 24.09
N ALA A 260 14.98 0.73 25.42
CA ALA A 260 16.10 1.13 26.28
C ALA A 260 16.62 2.54 25.90
N ASP A 261 17.93 2.67 25.66
CA ASP A 261 18.63 3.90 25.32
C ASP A 261 18.94 4.06 23.81
N THR A 262 18.40 3.18 22.97
CA THR A 262 18.74 3.11 21.53
C THR A 262 18.20 4.28 20.71
N LYS A 263 17.08 4.88 21.15
CA LYS A 263 16.43 6.04 20.51
C LYS A 263 16.38 7.24 21.47
N PRO A 264 17.49 7.96 21.69
CA PRO A 264 17.51 9.17 22.52
C PRO A 264 16.90 10.37 21.77
N LEU A 265 16.09 11.18 22.46
CA LEU A 265 15.58 12.46 21.93
C LEU A 265 16.61 13.59 22.06
N ALA A 266 17.41 13.54 23.12
CA ALA A 266 18.43 14.53 23.44
C ALA A 266 19.75 13.85 23.81
N SER A 267 20.82 14.63 23.83
CA SER A 267 22.14 14.14 24.25
C SER A 267 22.11 13.63 25.70
N ASN A 268 22.74 12.50 25.99
CA ASN A 268 22.78 11.95 27.34
C ASN A 268 23.79 12.66 28.28
N ASN A 269 24.33 13.82 27.89
CA ASN A 269 25.37 14.53 28.63
C ASN A 269 24.83 15.23 29.88
N SER A 270 23.62 15.82 29.82
CA SER A 270 23.01 16.57 30.93
C SER A 270 21.98 15.72 31.69
N ALA A 271 21.79 16.01 32.99
CA ALA A 271 20.73 15.40 33.78
C ALA A 271 19.33 15.72 33.24
N ASP A 272 19.14 16.94 32.74
CA ASP A 272 17.86 17.38 32.17
C ASP A 272 17.57 16.67 30.84
N ASP A 273 18.59 16.51 29.99
CA ASP A 273 18.44 15.81 28.72
C ASP A 273 18.23 14.30 28.90
N ARG A 274 18.90 13.69 29.87
CA ARG A 274 18.59 12.31 30.29
C ARG A 274 17.15 12.18 30.79
N ALA A 275 16.62 13.17 31.51
CA ALA A 275 15.24 13.16 31.96
C ALA A 275 14.24 13.25 30.79
N LYS A 276 14.59 13.93 29.69
CA LYS A 276 13.80 13.90 28.45
C LYS A 276 13.84 12.52 27.79
N ASN A 277 14.99 11.85 27.80
CA ASN A 277 15.16 10.51 27.21
C ASN A 277 14.40 9.41 27.99
N ARG A 278 14.20 9.58 29.30
CA ARG A 278 13.36 8.70 30.12
C ARG A 278 11.89 9.07 29.93
N ARG A 279 11.27 8.52 28.88
CA ARG A 279 9.85 8.70 28.54
C ARG A 279 9.19 7.39 28.14
N VAL A 280 7.86 7.41 28.09
CA VAL A 280 7.07 6.41 27.38
C VAL A 280 6.37 7.12 26.24
N GLU A 281 6.37 6.51 25.06
CA GLU A 281 5.69 7.03 23.88
C GLU A 281 4.51 6.12 23.57
N ILE A 282 3.32 6.71 23.40
CA ILE A 282 2.16 6.02 22.87
C ILE A 282 2.00 6.52 21.44
N LEU A 283 2.22 5.62 20.48
CA LEU A 283 2.07 5.88 19.06
C LEU A 283 0.72 5.34 18.61
N ILE A 284 -0.08 6.19 17.98
CA ILE A 284 -1.34 5.81 17.35
C ILE A 284 -1.08 5.78 15.85
N LEU A 285 -1.09 4.58 15.28
CA LEU A 285 -0.82 4.32 13.88
C LEU A 285 -2.15 4.13 13.17
N GLN A 286 -2.50 5.07 12.28
CA GLN A 286 -3.69 4.94 11.44
C GLN A 286 -3.30 4.15 10.19
N SER A 287 -3.91 2.97 10.01
CA SER A 287 -3.70 2.15 8.81
C SER A 287 -4.35 2.81 7.60
N LEU A 288 -3.85 2.45 6.41
CA LEU A 288 -4.36 2.92 5.13
C LEU A 288 -5.37 1.94 4.52
N ASP A 289 -5.47 0.73 5.08
CA ASP A 289 -6.19 -0.39 4.47
C ASP A 289 -7.70 -0.22 4.34
N ASP A 290 -8.34 0.48 5.28
CA ASP A 290 -9.79 0.68 5.26
C ASP A 290 -10.21 1.84 4.34
N ASP A 291 -9.27 2.77 4.05
CA ASP A 291 -9.56 4.04 3.37
C ASP A 291 -9.24 4.01 1.86
N LEU A 292 -8.45 3.04 1.40
CA LEU A 292 -7.94 2.96 0.02
C LEU A 292 -8.55 1.80 -0.77
N SER A 293 -8.77 2.04 -2.06
CA SER A 293 -9.17 0.97 -2.98
C SER A 293 -8.00 0.01 -3.25
N GLU A 294 -8.29 -1.23 -3.64
CA GLU A 294 -7.26 -2.23 -3.97
C GLU A 294 -6.31 -1.75 -5.08
N ASP A 295 -6.83 -0.96 -6.03
CA ASP A 295 -6.01 -0.36 -7.10
C ASP A 295 -5.04 0.70 -6.54
N ASP A 296 -5.48 1.49 -5.56
CA ASP A 296 -4.63 2.49 -4.90
C ASP A 296 -3.56 1.85 -4.03
N LYS A 297 -3.90 0.74 -3.35
CA LYS A 297 -2.93 -0.06 -2.58
C LYS A 297 -1.86 -0.63 -3.49
N ALA A 298 -2.25 -1.17 -4.66
CA ALA A 298 -1.30 -1.70 -5.64
C ALA A 298 -0.34 -0.62 -6.16
N VAL A 299 -0.80 0.62 -6.31
CA VAL A 299 0.06 1.77 -6.69
C VAL A 299 1.02 2.11 -5.56
N LEU A 300 0.56 2.14 -4.30
CA LEU A 300 1.42 2.43 -3.15
C LEU A 300 2.46 1.34 -2.86
N GLN A 301 2.15 0.09 -3.19
CA GLN A 301 3.08 -1.04 -3.08
C GLN A 301 4.05 -1.14 -4.27
N SER A 302 3.86 -0.35 -5.33
CA SER A 302 4.79 -0.27 -6.44
C SER A 302 6.05 0.55 -6.07
N PRO A 303 7.18 0.41 -6.80
CA PRO A 303 8.38 1.23 -6.60
C PRO A 303 8.10 2.73 -6.63
N ASP A 304 7.11 3.14 -7.42
CA ASP A 304 6.73 4.54 -7.58
C ASP A 304 5.86 5.04 -6.41
N GLY A 305 5.15 4.15 -5.73
CA GLY A 305 4.44 4.45 -4.49
C GLY A 305 5.37 4.80 -3.34
N ALA A 306 6.59 4.26 -3.34
CA ALA A 306 7.60 4.57 -2.33
C ALA A 306 8.03 6.04 -2.34
N ASP A 307 8.05 6.70 -3.51
CA ASP A 307 8.34 8.14 -3.60
C ASP A 307 7.20 8.98 -2.99
N ILE A 308 5.94 8.61 -3.23
CA ILE A 308 4.77 9.27 -2.63
C ILE A 308 4.79 9.14 -1.11
N LEU A 309 5.04 7.93 -0.60
CA LEU A 309 5.14 7.67 0.84
C LEU A 309 6.30 8.45 1.48
N ARG A 310 7.45 8.53 0.81
CA ARG A 310 8.61 9.32 1.29
C ARG A 310 8.30 10.81 1.35
N ASP A 311 7.64 11.34 0.33
CA ASP A 311 7.27 12.77 0.29
C ASP A 311 6.32 13.15 1.43
N LEU A 312 5.40 12.24 1.77
CA LEU A 312 4.46 12.37 2.90
C LEU A 312 5.05 11.91 4.26
N LYS A 313 6.31 11.45 4.27
CA LYS A 313 7.00 10.92 5.47
C LYS A 313 6.23 9.77 6.17
N LEU A 314 5.54 8.95 5.39
CA LEU A 314 4.83 7.78 5.86
C LEU A 314 5.77 6.56 5.80
N GLU A 315 5.90 5.82 6.91
CA GLU A 315 6.72 4.59 6.93
C GLU A 315 5.82 3.39 6.56
N PRO A 316 6.21 2.56 5.57
CA PRO A 316 5.33 1.55 5.00
C PRO A 316 4.96 0.40 5.95
N ASP A 317 5.84 0.09 6.92
CA ASP A 317 5.76 -1.11 7.78
C ASP A 317 4.46 -1.21 8.60
N TYR A 318 3.78 -0.08 8.88
CA TYR A 318 2.53 -0.05 9.66
C TYR A 318 1.30 0.41 8.86
N LEU A 319 1.48 0.75 7.59
CA LEU A 319 0.40 1.28 6.76
C LEU A 319 -0.46 0.17 6.16
N PHE A 320 0.16 -0.98 5.91
CA PHE A 320 -0.46 -2.17 5.34
C PHE A 320 -0.36 -3.32 6.34
N GLU A 321 -1.49 -3.92 6.69
CA GLU A 321 -1.51 -5.15 7.47
C GLU A 321 -1.09 -6.32 6.58
N LEU A 322 0.10 -6.88 6.83
CA LEU A 322 0.54 -8.11 6.17
C LEU A 322 -0.43 -9.24 6.52
N GLN A 323 -1.08 -9.81 5.50
CA GLN A 323 -1.94 -10.97 5.70
C GLN A 323 -1.04 -12.17 6.11
N PRO A 324 -1.47 -13.04 7.04
CA PRO A 324 -0.72 -14.25 7.38
C PRO A 324 -0.38 -15.15 6.18
N GLU A 325 -1.15 -15.02 5.10
CA GLU A 325 -1.00 -15.75 3.84
C GLU A 325 0.09 -15.17 2.92
N GLU A 326 0.59 -13.96 3.21
CA GLU A 326 1.66 -13.27 2.49
C GLU A 326 3.04 -13.50 3.12
N ILE A 327 3.09 -14.16 4.28
CA ILE A 327 4.32 -14.55 4.97
C ILE A 327 4.71 -15.94 4.49
N PHE A 328 5.65 -16.01 3.55
CA PHE A 328 6.24 -17.25 3.03
C PHE A 328 7.10 -18.00 4.06
#